data_AF-X1FEE9-F1
#
_entry.id   AF-X1FEE9-F1
#
_cell.length_a   1.000
_cell.length_b   1.000
_cell.length_c   1.000
_cell.angle_alpha   90.00
_cell.angle_beta   90.00
_cell.angle_gamma   90.00
#
_symmetry.space_group_name_H-M   'P 1'
#
loop_
_entity.id
_entity.type
_entity.pdbx_description
1 polymer ?
#
loop_
_entity_poly.entity_id
_entity_poly.type
_entity_poly.pdbx_seq_one_letter_code
_entity_poly.pdbx_strand_id
1 'polypeptide(L)'
;GIDVTKYKVQAFMLCGVYAAVSGGLYVYFMGSASPDAFNLLVSFKILMVAILGGLGTIYSVFLSAPLMKFLPDMLAGFGDYKPIIFGLIFIIVPMYFAGGITGIVTTIRRKLPKFMPTRSRRGY
;
A
#
# COMPACT_ATOMS: atom_id res chain seq x y z
N GLY A 1 17.37 6.76 26.14
CA GLY A 1 16.11 6.27 25.53
C GLY A 1 15.99 6.85 24.14
N ILE A 2 15.50 6.07 23.18
CA ILE A 2 15.30 6.58 21.81
C ILE A 2 14.01 7.40 21.81
N ASP A 3 14.09 8.63 21.28
CA ASP A 3 13.00 9.61 21.30
C ASP A 3 12.00 9.29 20.17
N VAL A 4 11.12 8.32 20.40
CA VAL A 4 10.14 7.82 19.42
C VAL A 4 9.24 8.90 18.84
N THR A 5 8.99 9.97 19.60
CA THR A 5 8.19 11.12 19.16
C THR A 5 8.86 11.87 18.02
N LYS A 6 10.18 12.10 18.10
CA LYS A 6 10.93 12.81 17.05
C LYS A 6 10.90 12.06 15.73
N TYR A 7 11.10 10.75 15.76
CA TYR A 7 11.04 9.91 14.56
C TYR A 7 9.65 9.87 13.92
N LYS A 8 8.58 9.80 14.73
CA LYS A 8 7.21 9.85 14.20
C LYS A 8 6.88 11.18 13.55
N VAL A 9 7.29 12.29 14.17
CA VAL A 9 7.06 13.63 13.62
C VAL A 9 7.84 13.84 12.33
N GLN A 10 9.10 13.40 12.27
CA GLN A 10 9.89 13.44 11.03
C GLN A 10 9.26 12.63 9.90
N ALA A 11 8.79 11.40 10.20
CA ALA A 11 8.10 10.58 9.22
C ALA A 11 6.80 11.25 8.72
N PHE A 12 6.01 11.84 9.61
CA PHE A 12 4.80 12.57 9.26
C PHE A 12 5.10 13.80 8.37
N MET A 13 6.11 14.59 8.73
CA MET A 13 6.54 15.74 7.93
C MET A 13 6.96 15.30 6.52
N LEU A 14 7.75 14.23 6.40
CA LEU A 14 8.15 13.69 5.10
C LEU A 14 6.92 13.29 4.26
N CYS A 15 5.97 12.55 4.84
CA CYS A 15 4.73 12.19 4.15
C CYS A 15 3.93 13.43 3.69
N GLY A 16 3.84 14.46 4.54
CA GLY A 16 3.16 15.71 4.22
C GLY A 16 3.80 16.44 3.03
N VAL A 17 5.13 16.49 2.96
CA VAL A 17 5.86 17.09 1.83
C VAL A 17 5.56 16.33 0.54
N TYR A 18 5.62 14.98 0.54
CA TYR A 18 5.28 14.19 -0.64
C TYR A 18 3.83 14.37 -1.10
N ALA A 19 2.88 14.43 -0.15
CA ALA A 19 1.47 14.66 -0.46
C ALA A 19 1.24 16.04 -1.07
N ALA A 20 1.87 17.09 -0.53
CA ALA A 20 1.76 18.45 -1.04
C ALA A 20 2.35 18.59 -2.45
N VAL A 21 3.53 18.02 -2.70
CA VAL A 21 4.17 18.03 -4.03
C VAL A 21 3.31 17.28 -5.05
N SER A 22 2.80 16.09 -4.70
CA SER A 22 1.95 15.31 -5.59
C SER A 22 0.64 16.03 -5.93
N GLY A 23 -0.03 16.62 -4.93
CA GLY A 23 -1.28 17.36 -5.14
C GLY A 23 -1.09 18.65 -5.95
N GLY A 24 -0.04 19.42 -5.64
CA GLY A 24 0.29 20.64 -6.39
C GLY A 24 0.61 20.36 -7.86
N LEU A 25 1.40 19.31 -8.11
CA LEU A 25 1.71 18.87 -9.47
C LEU A 25 0.45 18.38 -10.21
N TYR A 26 -0.45 17.67 -9.53
CA TYR A 26 -1.69 17.18 -10.11
C TYR A 26 -2.62 18.32 -10.59
N VAL A 27 -2.81 19.35 -9.76
CA VAL A 27 -3.62 20.52 -10.13
C VAL A 27 -2.98 21.31 -11.27
N TYR A 28 -1.65 21.45 -11.27
CA TYR A 28 -0.92 22.10 -12.35
C TYR A 28 -1.12 21.38 -13.71
N PHE A 29 -1.08 20.05 -13.72
CA PHE A 29 -1.30 19.26 -14.95
C PHE A 29 -2.75 19.26 -15.43
N MET A 30 -3.73 19.22 -14.53
CA MET A 30 -5.14 19.24 -14.91
C MET A 30 -5.64 20.65 -15.31
N GLY A 31 -4.89 21.70 -14.98
CA GLY A 31 -5.23 23.09 -15.33
C GLY A 31 -6.41 23.68 -14.54
N SER A 32 -7.12 22.88 -13.76
CA SER A 32 -8.20 23.32 -12.86
C SER A 32 -8.41 22.31 -11.73
N ALA A 33 -8.65 22.83 -10.52
CA ALA A 33 -9.03 22.01 -9.37
C ALA A 33 -10.51 21.61 -9.48
N SER A 34 -10.79 20.62 -10.33
CA SER A 34 -12.15 20.07 -10.46
C SER A 34 -12.43 19.12 -9.27
N PRO A 35 -13.53 19.32 -8.50
CA PRO A 35 -13.89 18.45 -7.39
C PRO A 35 -14.08 16.99 -7.81
N ASP A 36 -14.44 16.77 -9.07
CA ASP A 36 -14.70 15.44 -9.63
C ASP A 36 -13.44 14.57 -9.73
N ALA A 37 -12.25 15.18 -9.75
CA ALA A 37 -10.99 14.47 -9.65
C ALA A 37 -10.79 13.79 -8.27
N PHE A 38 -11.46 14.29 -7.23
CA PHE A 38 -11.40 13.79 -5.86
C PHE A 38 -12.71 13.12 -5.47
N ASN A 39 -13.20 12.24 -6.34
CA ASN A 39 -14.40 11.46 -6.07
C ASN A 39 -14.11 10.32 -5.07
N LEU A 40 -15.16 9.79 -4.44
CA LEU A 40 -15.12 8.74 -3.44
C LEU A 40 -14.42 7.47 -3.97
N LEU A 41 -14.57 7.20 -5.27
CA LEU A 41 -13.88 6.14 -6.01
C LEU A 41 -12.34 6.25 -5.93
N VAL A 42 -11.80 7.47 -5.96
CA VAL A 42 -10.35 7.71 -5.86
C VAL A 42 -9.84 7.43 -4.45
N SER A 43 -10.60 7.84 -3.42
CA SER A 43 -10.29 7.51 -2.02
C SER A 43 -10.25 6.00 -1.80
N PHE A 44 -11.23 5.27 -2.32
CA PHE A 44 -11.21 3.80 -2.27
C PHE A 44 -10.03 3.21 -3.04
N LYS A 45 -9.67 3.77 -4.19
CA LYS A 45 -8.50 3.30 -4.95
C LYS A 45 -7.21 3.40 -4.14
N ILE A 46 -7.00 4.52 -3.44
CA ILE A 46 -5.84 4.72 -2.57
C ILE A 46 -5.86 3.72 -1.40
N LEU A 47 -7.01 3.51 -0.78
CA LEU A 47 -7.19 2.50 0.27
C LEU A 47 -6.89 1.09 -0.23
N MET A 48 -7.33 0.73 -1.43
CA MET A 48 -7.06 -0.59 -1.98
C MET A 48 -5.58 -0.82 -2.23
N VAL A 49 -4.85 0.16 -2.77
CA VAL A 49 -3.39 0.03 -2.91
C VAL A 49 -2.74 -0.22 -1.55
N ALA A 50 -3.18 0.47 -0.50
CA ALA A 50 -2.69 0.25 0.86
C ALA A 50 -3.04 -1.15 1.41
N ILE A 51 -4.28 -1.61 1.22
CA ILE A 51 -4.76 -2.92 1.70
C ILE A 51 -4.07 -4.07 0.94
N LEU A 52 -3.96 -3.95 -0.37
CA LEU A 52 -3.37 -4.97 -1.27
C LEU A 52 -1.86 -5.10 -1.02
N GLY A 53 -1.18 -3.98 -0.72
CA GLY A 53 0.20 -3.99 -0.23
C GLY A 53 0.38 -4.55 1.19
N GLY A 54 -0.62 -4.37 2.06
CA GLY A 54 -0.61 -4.80 3.47
C GLY A 54 0.06 -3.78 4.41
N LEU A 55 -0.52 -3.60 5.60
CA LEU A 55 -0.17 -2.54 6.55
C LEU A 55 1.19 -2.70 7.24
N GLY A 56 1.90 -3.82 7.02
CA GLY A 56 3.12 -4.17 7.75
C GLY A 56 4.44 -3.75 7.09
N THR A 57 4.48 -3.50 5.78
CA THR A 57 5.74 -3.26 5.06
C THR A 57 5.56 -2.22 3.95
N ILE A 58 6.41 -1.20 3.94
CA ILE A 58 6.37 -0.13 2.92
C ILE A 58 6.70 -0.68 1.51
N TYR A 59 7.64 -1.63 1.41
CA TYR A 59 8.08 -2.23 0.14
C TYR A 59 6.96 -2.95 -0.64
N SER A 60 6.01 -3.60 0.02
CA SER A 60 4.92 -4.30 -0.66
C SER A 60 3.85 -3.35 -1.20
N VAL A 61 3.64 -2.20 -0.53
CA VAL A 61 2.76 -1.14 -1.03
C VAL A 61 3.26 -0.60 -2.37
N PHE A 62 4.58 -0.37 -2.50
CA PHE A 62 5.17 0.03 -3.78
C PHE A 62 4.93 -1.01 -4.90
N LEU A 63 4.96 -2.31 -4.56
CA LEU A 63 4.75 -3.38 -5.54
C LEU A 63 3.28 -3.52 -5.96
N SER A 64 2.33 -3.12 -5.11
CA SER A 64 0.89 -3.21 -5.38
C SER A 64 0.34 -2.09 -6.26
N ALA A 65 1.00 -0.93 -6.30
CA ALA A 65 0.60 0.22 -7.11
C ALA A 65 0.51 -0.10 -8.63
N PRO A 66 1.51 -0.73 -9.26
CA PRO A 66 1.40 -1.13 -10.67
C PRO A 66 0.33 -2.20 -10.89
N LEU A 67 0.17 -3.17 -9.97
CA LEU A 67 -0.90 -4.16 -10.05
C LEU A 67 -2.29 -3.51 -10.12
N MET A 68 -2.55 -2.50 -9.28
CA MET A 68 -3.80 -1.76 -9.29
C MET A 68 -3.99 -0.94 -10.57
N LYS A 69 -2.91 -0.50 -11.22
CA LYS A 69 -2.97 0.24 -12.48
C LYS A 69 -3.18 -0.68 -13.69
N PHE A 70 -2.59 -1.86 -13.70
CA PHE A 70 -2.78 -2.83 -14.79
C PHE A 70 -4.16 -3.51 -14.75
N LEU A 71 -4.76 -3.62 -13.58
CA LEU A 71 -6.08 -4.23 -13.41
C LEU A 71 -7.19 -3.57 -14.28
N PRO A 72 -7.36 -2.23 -14.29
CA PRO A 72 -8.30 -1.56 -15.20
C PRO A 72 -7.96 -1.75 -16.67
N ASP A 73 -6.67 -1.74 -17.03
CA ASP A 73 -6.23 -1.85 -18.42
C ASP A 73 -6.54 -3.24 -19.01
N MET A 74 -6.45 -4.31 -18.21
CA MET A 74 -6.89 -5.64 -18.64
C MET A 74 -8.41 -5.75 -18.79
N LEU A 75 -9.15 -5.01 -17.95
CA LEU A 75 -10.61 -4.88 -18.04
C LEU A 75 -11.05 -3.89 -19.14
N ALA A 76 -10.12 -3.23 -19.83
CA ALA A 76 -10.43 -2.20 -20.81
C ALA A 76 -11.33 -2.71 -21.95
N GLY A 77 -11.23 -4.00 -22.29
CA GLY A 77 -12.03 -4.66 -23.33
C GLY A 77 -13.50 -4.92 -22.98
N PHE A 78 -13.91 -4.79 -21.71
CA PHE A 78 -15.26 -5.11 -21.24
C PHE A 78 -16.25 -3.92 -21.24
N GLY A 79 -15.97 -2.81 -21.92
CA GLY A 79 -16.98 -1.75 -22.15
C GLY A 79 -17.64 -1.17 -20.88
N ASP A 80 -18.96 -0.93 -20.92
CA ASP A 80 -19.76 -0.21 -19.91
C ASP A 80 -19.91 -0.94 -18.57
N TYR A 81 -19.52 -2.22 -18.47
CA TYR A 81 -19.61 -2.98 -17.21
C TYR A 81 -18.46 -2.66 -16.24
N LYS A 82 -17.46 -1.87 -16.66
CA LYS A 82 -16.29 -1.47 -15.87
C LYS A 82 -16.59 -1.02 -14.43
N PRO A 83 -17.47 -0.04 -14.16
CA PRO A 83 -17.69 0.45 -12.80
C PRO A 83 -18.28 -0.63 -11.89
N ILE A 84 -19.13 -1.52 -12.41
CA ILE A 84 -19.74 -2.61 -11.66
C ILE A 84 -18.68 -3.66 -11.29
N ILE A 85 -17.84 -4.05 -12.26
CA ILE A 85 -16.77 -5.03 -12.02
C ILE A 85 -15.73 -4.45 -11.06
N PHE A 86 -15.39 -3.17 -11.21
CA PHE A 86 -14.53 -2.48 -10.25
C PHE A 86 -15.10 -2.51 -8.84
N GLY A 87 -16.37 -2.16 -8.66
CA GLY A 87 -17.05 -2.22 -7.35
C GLY A 87 -17.00 -3.63 -6.74
N LEU A 88 -17.21 -4.67 -7.55
CA LEU A 88 -17.11 -6.07 -7.10
C LEU A 88 -15.69 -6.41 -6.63
N ILE A 89 -14.67 -5.99 -7.38
CA ILE A 89 -13.24 -6.13 -7.02
C ILE A 89 -12.95 -5.40 -5.70
N PHE A 90 -13.46 -4.19 -5.52
CA PHE A 90 -13.33 -3.42 -4.28
C PHE A 90 -13.92 -4.13 -3.05
N ILE A 91 -14.88 -5.04 -3.23
CA ILE A 91 -15.48 -5.82 -2.13
C ILE A 91 -14.70 -7.12 -1.90
N ILE A 92 -14.44 -7.86 -2.98
CA ILE A 92 -13.85 -9.20 -2.92
C ILE A 92 -12.37 -9.13 -2.53
N VAL A 93 -11.60 -8.20 -3.10
CA VAL A 93 -10.15 -8.16 -2.89
C VAL A 93 -9.78 -7.91 -1.43
N PRO A 94 -10.34 -6.92 -0.71
CA PRO A 94 -10.09 -6.77 0.73
C PRO A 94 -10.48 -8.00 1.53
N MET A 95 -11.59 -8.65 1.17
CA MET A 95 -12.12 -9.79 1.91
C MET A 95 -11.19 -11.02 1.85
N TYR A 96 -10.57 -11.26 0.69
CA TYR A 96 -9.65 -12.39 0.50
C TYR A 96 -8.17 -12.04 0.74
N PHE A 97 -7.77 -10.78 0.53
CA PHE A 97 -6.40 -10.30 0.66
C PHE A 97 -6.17 -9.39 1.89
N ALA A 98 -7.03 -9.42 2.91
CA ALA A 98 -6.89 -8.62 4.15
C ALA A 98 -5.54 -8.79 4.89
N GLY A 99 -4.72 -9.79 4.54
CA GLY A 99 -3.35 -9.98 5.03
C GLY A 99 -2.23 -9.38 4.16
N GLY A 100 -2.55 -8.84 2.97
CA GLY A 100 -1.62 -8.35 1.97
C GLY A 100 -0.59 -9.39 1.49
N ILE A 101 0.33 -8.94 0.62
CA ILE A 101 1.52 -9.72 0.21
C ILE A 101 2.44 -10.00 1.43
N THR A 102 2.32 -9.17 2.46
CA THR A 102 3.09 -9.27 3.70
C THR A 102 2.72 -10.49 4.55
N GLY A 103 1.45 -10.93 4.56
CA GLY A 103 1.05 -12.19 5.19
C GLY A 103 1.74 -13.43 4.60
N ILE A 104 2.02 -13.42 3.30
CA ILE A 104 2.77 -14.48 2.61
C ILE A 104 4.26 -14.42 3.00
N VAL A 105 4.86 -13.22 3.00
CA VAL A 105 6.28 -13.03 3.33
C VAL A 105 6.58 -13.36 4.79
N THR A 106 5.73 -13.00 5.75
CA THR A 106 5.93 -13.33 7.17
C THR A 106 5.72 -14.82 7.46
N THR A 107 4.85 -15.50 6.72
CA THR A 107 4.64 -16.96 6.84
C THR A 107 5.85 -17.73 6.31
N ILE A 108 6.46 -17.27 5.21
CA ILE A 108 7.70 -17.84 4.66
C ILE A 108 8.91 -17.56 5.58
N ARG A 109 9.01 -16.35 6.15
CA ARG A 109 10.12 -15.98 7.04
C ARG A 109 10.07 -16.66 8.41
N ARG A 110 8.88 -17.02 8.93
CA ARG A 110 8.73 -17.89 10.12
C ARG A 110 9.11 -19.36 9.87
N LYS A 111 9.16 -19.80 8.61
CA LYS A 111 9.64 -21.13 8.21
C LYS A 111 11.18 -21.24 8.09
N LEU A 112 11.94 -20.15 8.29
CA LEU A 112 13.39 -20.25 8.40
C LEU A 112 13.79 -20.62 9.83
N PRO A 113 14.30 -21.84 10.08
CA PRO A 113 14.77 -22.23 11.40
C PRO A 113 15.92 -21.31 11.80
N LYS A 114 15.77 -20.71 12.98
CA LYS A 114 16.78 -19.87 13.63
C LYS A 114 17.98 -20.75 14.01
N PHE A 115 18.86 -21.05 13.06
CA PHE A 115 20.14 -21.71 13.30
C PHE A 115 21.12 -20.72 13.95
N MET A 116 21.00 -20.51 15.25
CA MET A 116 22.10 -20.00 16.07
C MET A 116 22.13 -20.78 17.38
N PRO A 117 22.99 -21.81 17.50
CA PRO A 117 23.32 -22.40 18.80
C PRO A 117 24.14 -21.38 19.61
N THR A 118 23.61 -21.02 20.77
CA THR A 118 24.26 -20.22 21.80
C THR A 118 25.50 -20.95 22.29
N ARG A 119 26.68 -20.46 21.92
CA ARG A 119 27.96 -20.94 22.46
C ARG A 119 28.09 -20.46 23.90
N SER A 120 27.55 -21.23 24.85
CA SER A 120 27.76 -21.05 26.27
C SER A 120 29.21 -21.41 26.62
N ARG A 121 30.05 -20.38 26.74
CA ARG A 121 31.33 -20.45 27.46
C ARG A 121 31.05 -20.76 28.93
N ARG A 122 31.46 -21.95 29.40
CA ARG A 122 31.64 -22.29 30.82
C ARG A 122 33.11 -22.69 31.03
N GLY A 123 33.91 -21.73 31.46
CA GLY A 123 34.91 -21.89 32.52
C GLY A 123 34.49 -20.83 33.56
N TYR A 124 34.67 -20.97 34.86
CA TYR A 124 35.66 -21.68 35.67
C TYR A 124 34.93 -22.32 36.86
#